data_AF-A0ABD3Q4F7-F1
#
_entry.id   AF-A0ABD3Q4F7-F1
#
_cell.length_a   1.000
_cell.length_b   1.000
_cell.length_c   1.000
_cell.angle_alpha   90.00
_cell.angle_beta   90.00
_cell.angle_gamma   90.00
#
_symmetry.space_group_name_H-M   'P 1'
#
loop_
_entity.id
_entity.type
_entity.pdbx_description
1 polymer ?
#
loop_
_entity_poly.entity_id
_entity_poly.type
_entity_poly.pdbx_seq_one_letter_code
_entity_poly.pdbx_strand_id
1 'polypeptide(L)'
;MEYLGYKSTSDPLFRMGVIMSEQLRPLVPEERMEEYLEAMEEYGRNAEEANGMTFVSSWGEANPGGGKDRVELFIERSWRNVVQSWECLGVVLEILGVPVP
;
A
#
# COMPACT_ATOMS: atom_id res chain seq x y z
N MET A 1 -9.81 3.84 -20.06
CA MET A 1 -8.87 3.81 -18.93
C MET A 1 -9.06 2.46 -18.28
N GLU A 2 -8.11 1.54 -18.43
CA GLU A 2 -8.12 0.26 -17.71
C GLU A 2 -7.71 0.54 -16.27
N TYR A 3 -8.62 0.36 -15.32
CA TYR A 3 -8.29 0.44 -13.90
C TYR A 3 -7.62 -0.88 -13.50
N LEU A 4 -6.33 -0.82 -13.16
CA LEU A 4 -5.57 -1.99 -12.68
C LEU A 4 -6.32 -2.64 -11.49
N GLY A 5 -6.52 -3.95 -11.54
CA GLY A 5 -6.93 -4.76 -10.38
C GLY A 5 -8.38 -4.69 -9.90
N TYR A 6 -9.24 -3.83 -10.45
CA TYR A 6 -10.66 -3.72 -10.00
C TYR A 6 -11.68 -4.39 -10.93
N LYS A 7 -11.22 -5.06 -12.00
CA LYS A 7 -12.11 -5.67 -13.00
C LYS A 7 -12.68 -7.03 -12.56
N SER A 8 -12.00 -7.72 -11.64
CA SER A 8 -12.41 -9.05 -11.16
C SER A 8 -11.89 -9.31 -9.74
N THR A 9 -12.70 -9.99 -8.93
CA THR A 9 -12.28 -10.45 -7.59
C THR A 9 -11.27 -11.61 -7.65
N SER A 10 -11.14 -12.25 -8.81
CA SER A 10 -10.11 -13.25 -9.07
C SER A 10 -8.80 -12.68 -9.62
N ASP A 11 -8.77 -11.38 -9.93
CA ASP A 11 -7.57 -10.73 -10.46
C ASP A 11 -6.43 -10.80 -9.42
N PRO A 12 -5.20 -11.15 -9.81
CA PRO A 12 -4.07 -11.18 -8.87
C PRO A 12 -3.89 -9.87 -8.11
N LEU A 13 -4.11 -8.73 -8.77
CA LEU A 13 -3.99 -7.41 -8.14
C LEU A 13 -5.06 -7.18 -7.07
N PHE A 14 -6.29 -7.67 -7.31
CA PHE A 14 -7.35 -7.65 -6.31
C PHE A 14 -7.02 -8.52 -5.09
N ARG A 15 -6.30 -9.62 -5.33
CA ARG A 15 -5.97 -10.63 -4.31
C ARG A 15 -4.61 -10.43 -3.66
N MET A 16 -3.91 -9.32 -3.92
CA MET A 16 -2.51 -9.15 -3.49
C MET A 16 -2.30 -9.36 -1.99
N GLY A 17 -3.23 -8.88 -1.14
CA GLY A 17 -3.12 -9.11 0.30
C GLY A 17 -3.01 -10.59 0.67
N VAL A 18 -3.83 -11.45 0.05
CA VAL A 18 -3.80 -12.91 0.24
C VAL A 18 -2.58 -13.55 -0.42
N ILE A 19 -2.21 -13.08 -1.62
CA ILE A 19 -1.04 -13.59 -2.33
C ILE A 19 0.21 -13.37 -1.48
N MET A 20 0.40 -12.16 -0.95
CA MET A 20 1.56 -11.82 -0.15
C MET A 20 1.55 -12.49 1.23
N SER A 21 0.41 -12.61 1.91
CA SER A 21 0.37 -13.21 3.25
C SER A 21 0.42 -14.74 3.26
N GLU A 22 -0.15 -15.40 2.23
CA GLU A 22 -0.29 -16.86 2.22
C GLU A 22 0.56 -17.54 1.13
N GLN A 23 0.54 -17.02 -0.10
CA GLN A 23 1.10 -17.73 -1.25
C GLN A 23 2.61 -17.51 -1.41
N LEU A 24 3.09 -16.31 -1.06
CA LEU A 24 4.51 -15.97 -1.15
C LEU A 24 5.29 -16.37 0.10
N ARG A 25 4.63 -16.58 1.24
CA ARG A 25 5.26 -16.97 2.51
C ARG A 25 6.21 -18.19 2.41
N PRO A 26 5.91 -19.26 1.66
CA PRO A 26 6.83 -20.40 1.50
C PRO A 26 8.12 -20.08 0.74
N LEU A 27 8.18 -18.94 0.03
CA LEU A 27 9.35 -18.48 -0.71
C LEU A 27 10.28 -17.60 0.12
N VAL A 28 9.85 -17.20 1.33
CA VAL A 28 10.60 -16.33 2.22
C VAL A 28 11.63 -17.15 2.99
N PRO A 29 12.93 -16.78 2.95
CA PRO A 29 13.96 -17.40 3.79
C PRO A 29 13.59 -17.30 5.27
N GLU A 30 13.82 -18.37 6.03
CA GLU A 30 13.41 -18.44 7.45
C GLU A 30 14.07 -17.32 8.27
N GLU A 31 15.33 -17.01 7.97
CA GLU A 31 16.12 -15.95 8.59
C GLU A 31 15.62 -14.52 8.30
N ARG A 32 14.78 -14.33 7.28
CA ARG A 32 14.19 -13.03 6.91
C ARG A 32 12.67 -12.98 7.07
N MET A 33 12.08 -14.00 7.70
CA MET A 33 10.62 -14.07 7.89
C MET A 33 10.08 -12.91 8.72
N GLU A 34 10.78 -12.51 9.78
CA GLU A 34 10.37 -11.38 10.63
C GLU A 34 10.34 -10.07 9.84
N GLU A 35 11.43 -9.76 9.14
CA GLU A 35 11.55 -8.58 8.30
C GLU A 35 10.51 -8.56 7.17
N TYR A 36 10.20 -9.71 6.58
CA TYR A 36 9.12 -9.85 5.61
C TYR A 36 7.76 -9.48 6.21
N LEU A 37 7.45 -9.99 7.40
CA LEU A 37 6.18 -9.73 8.07
C LEU A 37 6.04 -8.27 8.48
N GLU A 38 7.11 -7.65 8.98
CA GLU A 38 7.15 -6.22 9.30
C GLU A 38 6.92 -5.37 8.06
N ALA A 39 7.64 -5.63 6.95
CA ALA A 39 7.45 -4.89 5.70
C ALA A 39 6.01 -5.05 5.15
N MET A 40 5.42 -6.24 5.29
CA MET A 40 4.03 -6.50 4.92
C MET A 40 3.02 -5.73 5.76
N GLU A 41 3.22 -5.68 7.08
CA GLU A 41 2.37 -4.93 8.01
C GLU A 41 2.46 -3.43 7.73
N GLU A 42 3.66 -2.90 7.57
CA GLU A 42 3.89 -1.48 7.26
C GLU A 42 3.30 -1.10 5.90
N TYR A 43 3.49 -1.93 4.87
CA TYR A 43 2.87 -1.74 3.56
C TYR A 43 1.34 -1.60 3.69
N GLY A 44 0.71 -2.54 4.40
CA GLY A 44 -0.74 -2.56 4.58
C GLY A 44 -1.26 -1.34 5.33
N ARG A 45 -0.59 -0.96 6.43
CA ARG A 45 -0.94 0.23 7.22
C ARG A 45 -0.83 1.51 6.38
N ASN A 46 0.29 1.69 5.69
CA ASN A 46 0.55 2.87 4.88
C ASN A 46 -0.44 2.98 3.70
N ALA A 47 -0.77 1.86 3.05
CA ALA A 47 -1.73 1.84 1.94
C ALA A 47 -3.14 2.23 2.41
N GLU A 48 -3.61 1.69 3.54
CA GLU A 48 -4.91 2.02 4.11
C GLU A 48 -4.99 3.50 4.51
N GLU A 49 -3.97 4.00 5.22
CA GLU A 49 -3.90 5.40 5.62
C GLU A 49 -3.85 6.35 4.41
N ALA A 50 -3.05 6.02 3.38
CA ALA A 50 -2.96 6.80 2.16
C ALA A 50 -4.32 6.89 1.46
N ASN A 51 -5.02 5.76 1.32
CA ASN A 51 -6.35 5.69 0.70
C ASN A 51 -7.38 6.48 1.50
N GLY A 52 -7.39 6.35 2.83
CA GLY A 52 -8.28 7.08 3.71
C GLY A 52 -8.09 8.60 3.59
N MET A 53 -6.85 9.08 3.66
CA MET A 53 -6.54 10.51 3.55
C MET A 53 -6.87 11.07 2.15
N THR A 54 -6.60 10.32 1.08
CA THR A 54 -6.98 10.71 -0.28
C THR A 54 -8.50 10.77 -0.44
N PHE A 55 -9.21 9.75 0.05
CA PHE A 55 -10.67 9.71 0.00
C PHE A 55 -11.28 10.91 0.72
N VAL A 56 -10.85 11.20 1.95
CA VAL A 56 -11.30 12.36 2.73
C VAL A 56 -11.01 13.67 2.00
N SER A 57 -9.81 13.80 1.41
CA SER A 57 -9.39 14.99 0.65
C SER A 57 -10.18 15.20 -0.64
N SER A 58 -10.69 14.13 -1.25
CA SER A 58 -11.44 14.18 -2.52
C SER A 58 -12.75 15.00 -2.43
N TRP A 59 -13.26 15.19 -1.21
CA TRP A 59 -14.46 15.99 -0.93
C TRP A 59 -14.18 17.49 -0.77
N GLY A 60 -12.90 17.90 -0.71
CA GLY A 60 -12.48 19.29 -0.58
C GLY A 60 -13.16 20.01 0.60
N GLU A 61 -13.69 21.20 0.35
CA GLU A 61 -14.37 22.03 1.35
C GLU A 61 -15.72 21.45 1.83
N ALA A 62 -16.28 20.46 1.11
CA ALA A 62 -17.52 19.80 1.53
C ALA A 62 -17.30 18.84 2.72
N ASN A 63 -16.05 18.46 3.00
CA ASN A 63 -15.72 17.65 4.16
C ASN A 63 -15.77 18.50 5.45
N PRO A 64 -16.44 18.04 6.54
CA PRO A 64 -16.41 18.75 7.81
C PRO A 64 -14.97 18.94 8.32
N GLY A 65 -14.51 20.19 8.33
CA GLY A 65 -13.12 20.52 8.62
C GLY A 65 -12.15 20.32 7.44
N GLY A 66 -12.62 20.35 6.20
CA GLY A 66 -11.86 20.27 4.95
C GLY A 66 -11.47 21.62 4.37
N GLY A 67 -11.13 22.61 5.22
CA GLY A 67 -10.54 23.85 4.74
C GLY A 67 -9.30 23.56 3.89
N LYS A 68 -9.02 24.42 2.90
CA LYS A 68 -7.94 24.24 1.90
C LYS A 68 -6.62 23.74 2.50
N ASP A 69 -6.19 24.34 3.61
CA ASP A 69 -4.94 23.97 4.31
C ASP A 69 -4.94 22.52 4.84
N ARG A 70 -6.10 22.00 5.27
CA ARG A 70 -6.23 20.62 5.76
C ARG A 70 -6.27 19.61 4.61
N VAL A 71 -6.88 19.97 3.49
CA VAL A 71 -6.86 19.16 2.26
C VAL A 71 -5.42 19.01 1.77
N GLU A 72 -4.67 20.12 1.71
CA GLU A 72 -3.27 20.11 1.31
C GLU A 72 -2.41 19.24 2.24
N LEU A 73 -2.60 19.38 3.56
CA LEU A 73 -1.92 18.54 4.56
C LEU A 73 -2.20 17.04 4.37
N PHE A 74 -3.46 16.66 4.11
CA PHE A 74 -3.84 15.26 3.94
C PHE A 74 -3.32 14.68 2.62
N ILE A 75 -3.29 15.46 1.55
CA ILE A 75 -2.67 15.04 0.28
C ILE A 75 -1.16 14.82 0.49
N GLU A 76 -0.46 15.73 1.16
CA GLU A 76 0.97 15.58 1.44
C GLU A 76 1.25 14.33 2.28
N ARG A 77 0.47 14.08 3.33
CA ARG A 77 0.61 12.87 4.16
C ARG A 77 0.29 11.60 3.39
N SER A 78 -0.76 11.60 2.58
CA SER A 78 -1.10 10.49 1.71
C SER A 78 0.05 10.17 0.75
N TRP A 79 0.65 11.19 0.14
CA TRP A 79 1.82 11.02 -0.72
C TRP A 79 3.01 10.39 0.02
N ARG A 80 3.32 10.84 1.24
CA ARG A 80 4.39 10.24 2.06
C ARG A 80 4.12 8.77 2.35
N ASN A 81 2.87 8.42 2.68
CA ASN A 81 2.48 7.02 2.89
C ASN A 81 2.62 6.18 1.62
N VAL A 82 2.32 6.73 0.44
CA VAL A 82 2.56 6.05 -0.85
C VAL A 82 4.05 5.75 -1.05
N VAL A 83 4.93 6.71 -0.75
CA VAL A 83 6.39 6.51 -0.83
C VAL A 83 6.84 5.41 0.13
N GLN A 84 6.37 5.43 1.38
CA GLN A 84 6.70 4.40 2.35
C GLN A 84 6.17 3.02 1.93
N SER A 85 4.94 2.92 1.42
CA SER A 85 4.42 1.68 0.85
C SER A 85 5.29 1.15 -0.29
N TRP A 86 5.83 2.03 -1.14
CA TRP A 86 6.75 1.64 -2.22
C TRP A 86 8.08 1.10 -1.67
N GLU A 87 8.63 1.72 -0.63
CA GLU A 87 9.85 1.24 0.05
C GLU A 87 9.64 -0.14 0.70
N CYS A 88 8.53 -0.33 1.43
CA CYS A 88 8.17 -1.63 2.01
C CYS A 88 8.05 -2.72 0.93
N LEU A 89 7.44 -2.39 -0.21
CA LEU A 89 7.35 -3.33 -1.33
C LEU A 89 8.74 -3.65 -1.90
N GLY A 90 9.66 -2.69 -1.94
CA GLY A 90 11.05 -2.92 -2.30
C GLY A 90 11.72 -3.98 -1.42
N VAL A 91 11.54 -3.90 -0.10
CA VAL A 91 12.04 -4.91 0.86
C VAL A 91 11.43 -6.28 0.58
N VAL A 92 10.12 -6.37 0.36
CA VAL A 92 9.43 -7.62 0.01
C VAL A 92 10.01 -8.24 -1.27
N LEU A 93 10.20 -7.44 -2.32
CA LEU A 93 10.75 -7.92 -3.59
C LEU A 93 12.21 -8.39 -3.44
N GLU A 94 13.01 -7.67 -2.66
CA GLU A 94 14.39 -8.05 -2.35
C GLU A 94 14.44 -9.40 -1.62
N ILE A 95 13.63 -9.60 -0.59
CA ILE A 95 13.53 -10.86 0.17
C ILE A 95 13.16 -12.02 -0.76
N LEU A 96 12.24 -11.79 -1.70
CA LEU A 96 11.79 -12.79 -2.66
C LEU A 96 12.73 -12.96 -3.85
N GLY A 97 13.83 -12.19 -3.93
CA GLY A 97 14.78 -12.24 -5.04
C GLY A 97 14.19 -11.78 -6.38
N VAL A 98 13.14 -10.96 -6.35
CA VAL A 98 12.51 -10.38 -7.55
C VAL A 98 13.26 -9.11 -7.95
N PRO A 99 13.75 -8.99 -9.20
CA PRO A 99 14.41 -7.77 -9.65
C PRO A 99 13.46 -6.57 -9.57
N VAL A 100 13.89 -5.51 -8.90
CA VAL A 100 13.16 -4.23 -8.89
C VAL A 100 13.50 -3.50 -10.21
N PRO A 101 12.50 -3.03 -10.98
CA PRO A 101 12.73 -2.30 -12.23
C PRO A 101 13.36 -0.92 -12.03
#